data_AF-W2TX06-F1
#
_entry.id   AF-W2TX06-F1
#
_cell.length_a   1.000
_cell.length_b   1.000
_cell.length_c   1.000
_cell.angle_alpha   90.00
_cell.angle_beta   90.00
_cell.angle_gamma   90.00
#
_symmetry.space_group_name_H-M   'P 1'
#
loop_
_entity.id
_entity.type
_entity.pdbx_description
1 polymer ?
#
loop_
_entity_poly.entity_id
_entity_poly.type
_entity_poly.pdbx_seq_one_letter_code
_entity_poly.pdbx_strand_id
1 'polypeptide(L)'
;AVDTAHRSLQKCGQIFRYAVVTGRADRNPTTDLREALKPAPKQHYASIKDPKEVGALVRAIRDYQGAFETKCALLIGMLTFVRPGELRKAEWTEFDLDQGEWRIPAARMKMKEQHLVPLSKQAVTVLQKLHAVNGHGRYLFPSVRTSERPMSENTVNAALRRLGYTRGEMTGHGFRSTASTLLNELGWPGDAIERQLSHGERDEMPRNCDIVRTACEVELSRSDAVIRSSLIASFPFSKNRPGPVGTIAPMASPEGAVNRAPTALIPMADVASKHLDSQTGAIWLPP
;
A
#
# COMPACT_ATOMS: atom_id res chain seq x y z
N ALA A 1 25.45 -14.32 7.67
CA ALA A 1 26.52 -15.10 7.00
C ALA A 1 25.94 -16.00 5.90
N VAL A 2 25.05 -16.95 6.23
CA VAL A 2 24.54 -17.93 5.25
C VAL A 2 23.72 -17.29 4.11
N ASP A 3 22.78 -16.37 4.39
CA ASP A 3 22.02 -15.65 3.34
C ASP A 3 22.93 -14.82 2.42
N THR A 4 23.94 -14.16 2.99
CA THR A 4 24.94 -13.39 2.24
C THR A 4 25.75 -14.29 1.31
N ALA A 5 26.15 -15.49 1.76
CA ALA A 5 26.88 -16.45 0.95
C ALA A 5 26.05 -16.95 -0.25
N HIS A 6 24.77 -17.28 -0.04
CA HIS A 6 23.85 -17.68 -1.12
C HIS A 6 23.64 -16.56 -2.15
N ARG A 7 23.47 -15.31 -1.70
CA ARG A 7 23.33 -14.15 -2.61
C ARG A 7 24.61 -13.89 -3.40
N SER A 8 25.78 -14.00 -2.77
CA SER A 8 27.07 -13.86 -3.44
C SER A 8 27.26 -14.96 -4.49
N LEU A 9 26.95 -16.22 -4.16
CA LEU A 9 27.02 -17.32 -5.12
C LEU A 9 26.08 -17.08 -6.32
N GLN A 10 24.87 -16.59 -6.07
CA GLN A 10 23.91 -16.29 -7.14
C GLN A 10 24.44 -15.21 -8.10
N LYS A 11 25.05 -14.14 -7.56
CA LYS A 11 25.68 -13.08 -8.37
C LYS A 11 26.87 -13.61 -9.18
N CYS A 12 27.77 -14.35 -8.54
CA CYS A 12 28.89 -14.98 -9.23
C CYS A 12 28.39 -15.89 -10.36
N GLY A 13 27.33 -16.68 -10.13
CA GLY A 13 26.77 -17.56 -11.14
C GLY A 13 26.14 -16.81 -12.31
N GLN A 14 25.58 -15.62 -12.08
CA GLN A 14 25.12 -14.74 -13.18
C GLN A 14 26.30 -14.24 -14.03
N ILE A 15 27.39 -13.80 -13.40
CA ILE A 15 28.59 -13.33 -14.09
C ILE A 15 29.21 -14.45 -14.92
N PHE A 16 29.39 -15.64 -14.34
CA PHE A 16 29.99 -16.78 -15.06
C PHE A 16 29.10 -17.29 -16.18
N ARG A 17 27.77 -17.32 -16.03
CA ARG A 17 26.88 -17.65 -17.16
C ARG A 17 27.01 -16.66 -18.31
N TYR A 18 27.12 -15.36 -18.02
CA TYR A 18 27.37 -14.35 -19.04
C TYR A 18 28.75 -14.53 -19.70
N ALA A 19 29.78 -14.85 -18.92
CA ALA A 19 31.12 -15.14 -19.43
C ALA A 19 31.12 -16.37 -20.36
N VAL A 20 30.39 -17.43 -20.03
CA VAL A 20 30.26 -18.63 -20.87
C VAL A 20 29.57 -18.32 -22.20
N VAL A 21 28.41 -17.65 -22.17
CA VAL A 21 27.67 -17.28 -23.39
C VAL A 21 28.50 -16.38 -24.31
N THR A 22 29.39 -15.57 -23.73
CA THR A 22 30.24 -14.65 -24.49
C THR A 22 31.65 -15.18 -24.77
N GLY A 23 31.91 -16.47 -24.50
CA GLY A 23 33.20 -17.12 -24.77
C GLY A 23 34.37 -16.66 -23.91
N ARG A 24 34.11 -15.97 -22.79
CA ARG A 24 35.13 -15.49 -21.83
C ARG A 24 35.44 -16.52 -20.74
N ALA A 25 34.66 -17.60 -20.65
CA ALA A 25 34.87 -18.71 -19.74
C ALA A 25 34.31 -19.99 -20.36
N ASP A 26 34.93 -21.13 -20.08
CA ASP A 26 34.47 -22.42 -20.62
C ASP A 26 33.36 -23.06 -19.76
N ARG A 27 33.30 -22.71 -18.47
CA ARG A 27 32.38 -23.32 -17.51
C ARG A 27 32.00 -22.35 -16.39
N ASN A 28 30.81 -22.55 -15.82
CA ASN A 28 30.37 -21.89 -14.60
C ASN A 28 30.70 -22.75 -13.35
N PRO A 29 31.67 -22.38 -12.50
CA PRO A 29 32.04 -23.15 -11.31
C PRO A 29 31.03 -23.01 -10.15
N THR A 30 30.07 -22.09 -10.23
CA THR A 30 29.12 -21.87 -9.11
C THR A 30 28.12 -22.99 -8.92
N THR A 31 27.97 -23.89 -9.89
CA THR A 31 27.08 -25.07 -9.79
C THR A 31 27.54 -26.00 -8.67
N ASP A 32 28.84 -26.21 -8.56
CA ASP A 32 29.44 -27.20 -7.66
C ASP A 32 29.38 -26.71 -6.20
N LEU A 33 29.40 -25.40 -6.02
CA LEU A 33 29.27 -24.74 -4.72
C LEU A 33 27.83 -24.72 -4.18
N ARG A 34 26.83 -24.99 -5.03
CA ARG A 34 25.41 -24.95 -4.62
C ARG A 34 25.07 -26.04 -3.62
N GLU A 35 25.66 -27.23 -3.80
CA GLU A 35 25.46 -28.38 -2.90
C GLU A 35 26.30 -28.27 -1.63
N ALA A 36 27.46 -27.60 -1.70
CA ALA A 36 28.34 -27.38 -0.56
C ALA A 36 27.77 -26.35 0.45
N LEU A 37 26.92 -25.42 0.00
CA LEU A 37 26.29 -24.43 0.87
C LEU A 37 25.02 -24.99 1.51
N LYS A 38 25.10 -25.27 2.82
CA LYS A 38 23.92 -25.62 3.62
C LYS A 38 22.78 -24.60 3.40
N PRO A 39 21.52 -25.04 3.24
CA PRO A 39 20.40 -24.13 3.17
C PRO A 39 20.36 -23.23 4.40
N ALA A 40 20.15 -21.93 4.21
CA ALA A 40 19.84 -21.07 5.34
C ALA A 40 18.51 -21.55 5.95
N PRO A 41 18.41 -21.74 7.28
CA PRO A 41 17.11 -21.98 7.88
C PRO A 41 16.19 -20.80 7.55
N LYS A 42 15.00 -21.08 7.03
CA LYS A 42 13.99 -20.06 6.77
C LYS A 42 13.53 -19.51 8.12
N GLN A 43 14.04 -18.34 8.50
CA GLN A 43 13.57 -17.65 9.68
C GLN A 43 12.41 -16.75 9.29
N HIS A 44 11.21 -17.09 9.74
CA HIS A 44 10.06 -16.21 9.62
C HIS A 44 10.28 -14.99 10.53
N TYR A 45 9.83 -13.82 10.09
CA TYR A 45 9.87 -12.63 10.93
C TYR A 45 9.02 -12.85 12.18
N ALA A 46 9.54 -12.45 13.33
CA ALA A 46 8.79 -12.47 14.58
C ALA A 46 7.54 -11.61 14.46
N SER A 47 6.41 -12.22 14.80
CA SER A 47 5.07 -11.64 14.72
C SER A 47 4.20 -12.19 15.84
N ILE A 48 3.54 -11.29 16.57
CA ILE A 48 2.48 -11.64 17.51
C ILE A 48 1.25 -12.09 16.71
N LYS A 49 0.64 -13.20 17.09
CA LYS A 49 -0.53 -13.77 16.39
C LYS A 49 -1.73 -13.97 17.32
N ASP A 50 -1.51 -14.00 18.63
CA ASP A 50 -2.62 -14.04 19.59
C ASP A 50 -3.39 -12.71 19.54
N PRO A 51 -4.72 -12.73 19.33
CA PRO A 51 -5.50 -11.51 19.21
C PRO A 51 -5.38 -10.60 20.44
N LYS A 52 -5.39 -11.14 21.68
CA LYS A 52 -5.27 -10.33 22.91
C LYS A 52 -3.92 -9.64 23.02
N GLU A 53 -2.85 -10.33 22.64
CA GLU A 53 -1.51 -9.75 22.58
C GLU A 53 -1.39 -8.66 21.50
N VAL A 54 -2.07 -8.82 20.37
CA VAL A 54 -2.18 -7.76 19.34
C VAL A 54 -2.91 -6.55 19.90
N GLY A 55 -4.02 -6.75 20.63
CA GLY A 55 -4.69 -5.68 21.36
C GLY A 55 -3.77 -4.93 22.34
N ALA A 56 -2.92 -5.66 23.07
CA ALA A 56 -1.92 -5.07 23.95
C ALA A 56 -0.87 -4.25 23.19
N LEU A 57 -0.38 -4.78 22.05
CA LEU A 57 0.54 -4.07 21.17
C LEU A 57 -0.05 -2.75 20.64
N VAL A 58 -1.32 -2.76 20.20
CA VAL A 58 -1.98 -1.54 19.73
C VAL A 58 -2.10 -0.49 20.84
N ARG A 59 -2.43 -0.90 22.07
CA ARG A 59 -2.44 -0.01 23.24
C ARG A 59 -1.04 0.57 23.52
N ALA A 60 -0.01 -0.27 23.54
CA ALA A 60 1.37 0.17 23.73
C ALA A 60 1.81 1.17 22.65
N ILE A 61 1.45 0.94 21.38
CA ILE A 61 1.73 1.88 20.28
C ILE A 61 1.00 3.21 20.49
N ARG A 62 -0.26 3.19 20.95
CA ARG A 62 -1.02 4.41 21.25
C ARG A 62 -0.43 5.20 22.41
N ASP A 63 0.25 4.54 23.35
CA ASP A 63 0.90 5.19 24.49
C ASP A 63 2.37 5.52 24.23
N TYR A 64 2.87 5.27 23.01
CA TYR A 64 4.26 5.58 22.64
C TYR A 64 4.57 7.08 22.83
N GLN A 65 5.59 7.35 23.64
CA GLN A 65 6.06 8.69 24.04
C GLN A 65 7.26 9.20 23.22
N GLY A 66 7.63 8.51 22.13
CA GLY A 66 8.68 8.96 21.23
C GLY A 66 8.20 9.98 20.20
N ALA A 67 8.98 10.15 19.13
CA ALA A 67 8.64 11.08 18.04
C ALA A 67 7.25 10.78 17.44
N PHE A 68 6.46 11.83 17.22
CA PHE A 68 5.08 11.73 16.75
C PHE A 68 4.98 11.02 15.39
N GLU A 69 5.89 11.30 14.47
CA GLU A 69 5.99 10.66 13.16
C GLU A 69 6.26 9.15 13.29
N THR A 70 7.07 8.76 14.28
CA THR A 70 7.36 7.35 14.56
C THR A 70 6.13 6.63 15.12
N LYS A 71 5.36 7.30 15.98
CA LYS A 71 4.07 6.81 16.46
C LYS A 71 3.08 6.59 15.31
N CYS A 72 2.95 7.59 14.43
CA CYS A 72 2.10 7.50 13.25
C CYS A 72 2.57 6.37 12.32
N ALA A 73 3.88 6.18 12.12
CA ALA A 73 4.40 5.07 11.33
C ALA A 73 4.02 3.70 11.90
N LEU A 74 4.09 3.50 13.22
CA LEU A 74 3.64 2.26 13.87
C LEU A 74 2.14 2.02 13.65
N LEU A 75 1.31 3.05 13.85
CA LEU A 75 -0.14 2.96 13.67
C LEU A 75 -0.52 2.69 12.21
N ILE A 76 0.01 3.45 11.26
CA ILE A 76 -0.29 3.28 9.83
C ILE A 76 0.23 1.92 9.34
N GLY A 77 1.41 1.48 9.77
CA GLY A 77 1.93 0.15 9.44
C GLY A 77 1.01 -0.98 9.92
N MET A 78 0.45 -0.85 11.12
CA MET A 78 -0.54 -1.80 11.67
C MET A 78 -1.93 -1.69 11.04
N LEU A 79 -2.31 -0.52 10.53
CA LEU A 79 -3.62 -0.34 9.89
C LEU A 79 -3.60 -0.77 8.42
N THR A 80 -2.47 -0.63 7.74
CA THR A 80 -2.41 -0.86 6.27
C THR A 80 -1.67 -2.13 5.90
N PHE A 81 -0.84 -2.69 6.79
CA PHE A 81 -0.03 -3.88 6.54
C PHE A 81 0.85 -3.79 5.29
N VAL A 82 1.19 -2.58 4.84
CA VAL A 82 2.15 -2.38 3.74
C VAL A 82 3.56 -2.83 4.14
N ARG A 83 4.45 -2.99 3.17
CA ARG A 83 5.83 -3.34 3.49
C ARG A 83 6.51 -2.19 4.24
N PRO A 84 7.39 -2.45 5.22
CA PRO A 84 8.12 -1.39 5.91
C PRO A 84 8.91 -0.47 4.98
N GLY A 85 9.42 -1.02 3.87
CA GLY A 85 10.11 -0.26 2.83
C GLY A 85 9.21 0.68 2.01
N GLU A 86 7.94 0.30 1.80
CA GLU A 86 6.93 1.12 1.14
C GLU A 86 6.47 2.23 2.10
N LEU A 87 6.15 1.85 3.35
CA LEU A 87 5.74 2.77 4.41
C LEU A 87 6.73 3.91 4.62
N ARG A 88 8.00 3.58 4.86
CA ARG A 88 9.01 4.59 5.20
C ARG A 88 9.27 5.58 4.06
N LYS A 89 9.07 5.14 2.80
CA LYS A 89 9.36 5.95 1.60
C LYS A 89 8.13 6.67 1.08
N ALA A 90 6.96 6.47 1.69
CA ALA A 90 5.70 7.04 1.26
C ALA A 90 5.80 8.57 1.12
N GLU A 91 5.17 9.10 0.08
CA GLU A 91 5.15 10.53 -0.24
C GLU A 91 3.73 11.05 -0.14
N TRP A 92 3.56 12.30 0.28
CA TRP A 92 2.23 12.89 0.47
C TRP A 92 1.39 12.89 -0.81
N THR A 93 2.04 13.02 -1.97
CA THR A 93 1.39 13.00 -3.30
C THR A 93 0.71 11.67 -3.65
N GLU A 94 0.90 10.62 -2.85
CA GLU A 94 0.33 9.29 -3.11
C GLU A 94 -0.99 9.05 -2.38
N PHE A 95 -1.37 9.95 -1.48
CA PHE A 95 -2.54 9.82 -0.63
C PHE A 95 -3.67 10.68 -1.15
N ASP A 96 -4.81 10.04 -1.40
CA ASP A 96 -6.10 10.70 -1.57
C ASP A 96 -6.88 10.50 -0.26
N LEU A 97 -6.79 11.46 0.65
CA LEU A 97 -7.43 11.35 1.97
C LEU A 97 -8.94 11.51 1.92
N ASP A 98 -9.48 12.11 0.85
CA ASP A 98 -10.92 12.29 0.66
C ASP A 98 -11.57 11.00 0.18
N GLN A 99 -10.92 10.29 -0.75
CA GLN A 99 -11.33 8.95 -1.17
C GLN A 99 -10.89 7.84 -0.20
N GLY A 100 -9.96 8.15 0.71
CA GLY A 100 -9.40 7.16 1.62
C GLY A 100 -8.55 6.13 0.90
N GLU A 101 -7.70 6.59 -0.02
CA GLU A 101 -6.86 5.73 -0.85
C GLU A 101 -5.38 6.11 -0.75
N TRP A 102 -4.51 5.11 -0.76
CA TRP A 102 -3.07 5.29 -0.93
C TRP A 102 -2.59 4.52 -2.16
N ARG A 103 -2.07 5.25 -3.14
CA ARG A 103 -1.64 4.75 -4.45
C ARG A 103 -0.12 4.65 -4.49
N ILE A 104 0.43 3.47 -4.24
CA ILE A 104 1.88 3.26 -4.26
C ILE A 104 2.35 3.08 -5.71
N PRO A 105 3.26 3.94 -6.21
CA PRO A 105 3.69 3.87 -7.61
C PRO A 105 4.45 2.57 -7.94
N ALA A 106 4.22 2.07 -9.16
CA ALA A 106 4.89 0.90 -9.73
C ALA A 106 6.42 0.95 -9.59
N ALA A 107 7.03 2.12 -9.75
CA ALA A 107 8.47 2.31 -9.65
C ALA A 107 9.07 1.90 -8.29
N ARG A 108 8.27 1.88 -7.21
CA ARG A 108 8.71 1.47 -5.87
C ARG A 108 8.24 0.08 -5.47
N MET A 109 7.39 -0.53 -6.28
CA MET A 109 6.88 -1.86 -6.04
C MET A 109 7.83 -2.92 -6.60
N LYS A 110 8.05 -3.97 -5.82
CA LYS A 110 8.94 -5.08 -6.22
C LYS A 110 8.49 -5.75 -7.53
N MET A 111 7.19 -5.76 -7.80
CA MET A 111 6.57 -6.34 -8.99
C MET A 111 6.31 -5.34 -10.12
N LYS A 112 6.74 -4.08 -9.97
CA LYS A 112 6.55 -3.00 -10.97
C LYS A 112 5.10 -2.72 -11.36
N GLU A 113 4.15 -2.99 -10.47
CA GLU A 113 2.74 -2.65 -10.65
C GLU A 113 2.29 -1.70 -9.54
N GLN A 114 1.37 -0.78 -9.86
CA GLN A 114 0.81 0.14 -8.88
C GLN A 114 -0.01 -0.63 -7.84
N HIS A 115 0.21 -0.35 -6.56
CA HIS A 115 -0.53 -0.97 -5.47
C HIS A 115 -1.49 0.04 -4.84
N LEU A 116 -2.79 -0.24 -4.93
CA LEU A 116 -3.83 0.53 -4.28
C LEU A 116 -4.10 -0.04 -2.89
N VAL A 117 -3.93 0.79 -1.87
CA VAL A 117 -4.13 0.46 -0.46
C VAL A 117 -5.33 1.26 0.06
N PRO A 118 -6.42 0.61 0.53
CA PRO A 118 -7.56 1.31 1.08
C PRO A 118 -7.23 1.77 2.50
N LEU A 119 -7.66 2.98 2.85
CA LEU A 119 -7.40 3.60 4.15
C LEU A 119 -8.68 3.53 5.00
N SER A 120 -8.55 3.01 6.21
CA SER A 120 -9.64 3.08 7.19
C SER A 120 -9.82 4.52 7.71
N LYS A 121 -10.98 4.81 8.27
CA LYS A 121 -11.25 6.11 8.93
C LYS A 121 -10.20 6.44 10.00
N GLN A 122 -9.74 5.43 10.72
CA GLN A 122 -8.67 5.54 11.71
C GLN A 122 -7.34 5.93 11.04
N ALA A 123 -6.99 5.30 9.92
CA ALA A 123 -5.77 5.63 9.17
C ALA A 123 -5.85 7.07 8.63
N VAL A 124 -6.97 7.46 8.02
CA VAL A 124 -7.20 8.84 7.56
C VAL A 124 -7.07 9.85 8.70
N THR A 125 -7.64 9.56 9.86
CA THR A 125 -7.53 10.43 11.06
C THR A 125 -6.07 10.60 11.49
N VAL A 126 -5.28 9.52 11.50
CA VAL A 126 -3.85 9.57 11.83
C VAL A 126 -3.08 10.37 10.78
N LEU A 127 -3.37 10.17 9.49
CA LEU A 127 -2.74 10.90 8.39
C LEU A 127 -3.08 12.39 8.41
N GLN A 128 -4.32 12.79 8.68
CA GLN A 128 -4.69 14.20 8.81
C GLN A 128 -3.93 14.90 9.94
N LYS A 129 -3.79 14.24 11.10
CA LYS A 129 -2.98 14.76 12.21
C LYS A 129 -1.50 14.87 11.85
N LEU A 130 -0.97 13.89 11.13
CA LEU A 130 0.42 13.92 10.64
C LEU A 130 0.62 15.04 9.61
N HIS A 131 -0.33 15.23 8.69
CA HIS A 131 -0.30 16.28 7.67
C HIS A 131 -0.28 17.67 8.29
N ALA A 132 -1.00 17.89 9.39
CA ALA A 132 -0.95 19.16 10.13
C ALA A 132 0.45 19.49 10.68
N VAL A 133 1.30 18.47 10.92
CA VAL A 133 2.65 18.63 11.45
C VAL A 133 3.70 18.72 10.35
N ASN A 134 3.64 17.84 9.33
CA ASN A 134 4.70 17.70 8.32
C ASN A 134 4.20 17.66 6.86
N GLY A 135 2.94 18.05 6.60
CA GLY A 135 2.30 17.98 5.28
C GLY A 135 2.93 18.87 4.20
N HIS A 136 3.76 19.83 4.59
CA HIS A 136 4.53 20.68 3.67
C HIS A 136 5.78 19.99 3.10
N GLY A 137 6.17 18.83 3.64
CA GLY A 137 7.31 18.05 3.15
C GLY A 137 6.95 17.13 1.99
N ARG A 138 7.96 16.50 1.38
CA ARG A 138 7.77 15.45 0.36
C ARG A 138 7.34 14.12 0.98
N TYR A 139 8.09 13.68 1.99
CA TYR A 139 7.90 12.37 2.61
C TYR A 139 6.85 12.43 3.70
N LEU A 140 5.99 11.41 3.75
CA LEU A 140 5.06 11.17 4.86
C LEU A 140 5.82 11.03 6.19
N PHE A 141 6.94 10.32 6.14
CA PHE A 141 7.84 10.12 7.27
C PHE A 141 9.25 10.61 6.91
N PRO A 142 9.58 11.89 7.16
CA PRO A 142 10.91 12.40 6.94
C PRO A 142 11.93 11.81 7.94
N SER A 143 13.20 11.90 7.61
CA SER A 143 14.29 11.59 8.54
C SER A 143 14.35 12.65 9.62
N VAL A 144 14.61 12.22 10.86
CA VAL A 144 14.79 13.13 12.01
C VAL A 144 15.89 14.17 11.79
N ARG A 145 16.86 13.87 10.91
CA ARG A 145 18.02 14.74 10.63
C ARG A 145 17.84 15.62 9.39
N THR A 146 16.91 15.29 8.50
CA THR A 146 16.73 16.00 7.22
C THR A 146 15.38 15.66 6.59
N SER A 147 14.71 16.65 6.02
CA SER A 147 13.48 16.48 5.25
C SER A 147 13.70 15.88 3.85
N GLU A 148 14.94 15.84 3.36
CA GLU A 148 15.29 15.34 2.02
C GLU A 148 15.37 13.82 1.94
N ARG A 149 15.34 13.13 3.08
CA ARG A 149 15.44 11.67 3.13
C ARG A 149 14.28 11.08 3.93
N PRO A 150 13.80 9.88 3.57
CA PRO A 150 12.79 9.20 4.35
C PRO A 150 13.34 8.67 5.68
N MET A 151 12.45 8.48 6.65
CA MET A 151 12.66 7.84 7.94
C MET A 151 13.49 6.56 7.80
N SER A 152 14.49 6.31 8.66
CA SER A 152 15.34 5.11 8.59
C SER A 152 14.56 3.79 8.67
N GLU A 153 15.06 2.75 8.01
CA GLU A 153 14.49 1.38 8.06
C GLU A 153 14.41 0.84 9.50
N ASN A 154 15.36 1.23 10.34
CA ASN A 154 15.44 0.75 11.72
C ASN A 154 14.51 1.48 12.68
N THR A 155 13.90 2.62 12.29
CA THR A 155 13.15 3.48 13.22
C THR A 155 11.95 2.75 13.83
N VAL A 156 11.15 2.07 13.01
CA VAL A 156 9.97 1.30 13.47
C VAL A 156 10.40 0.18 14.42
N ASN A 157 11.43 -0.59 14.07
CA ASN A 157 11.92 -1.66 14.93
C ASN A 157 12.50 -1.14 16.24
N ALA A 158 13.22 -0.01 16.20
CA ALA A 158 13.74 0.65 17.39
C ALA A 158 12.63 1.21 18.28
N ALA A 159 11.52 1.67 17.72
CA ALA A 159 10.34 2.08 18.48
C ALA A 159 9.69 0.88 19.19
N LEU A 160 9.53 -0.26 18.48
CA LEU A 160 9.07 -1.51 19.09
C LEU A 160 9.97 -1.97 20.23
N ARG A 161 11.31 -1.80 20.12
CA ARG A 161 12.24 -2.08 21.23
C ARG A 161 11.92 -1.24 22.47
N ARG A 162 11.67 0.05 22.27
CA ARG A 162 11.38 0.99 23.37
C ARG A 162 10.04 0.71 24.03
N LEU A 163 9.10 0.11 23.29
CA LEU A 163 7.83 -0.37 23.82
C LEU A 163 7.95 -1.71 24.58
N GLY A 164 9.15 -2.29 24.67
CA GLY A 164 9.40 -3.55 25.39
C GLY A 164 9.37 -4.81 24.53
N TYR A 165 9.08 -4.71 23.22
CA TYR A 165 9.01 -5.88 22.35
C TYR A 165 10.41 -6.31 21.86
N THR A 166 10.78 -7.55 22.15
CA THR A 166 12.02 -8.22 21.76
C THR A 166 12.00 -8.73 20.31
N ARG A 167 13.16 -9.21 19.81
CA ARG A 167 13.37 -9.41 18.35
C ARG A 167 12.68 -10.69 17.90
N GLY A 168 12.47 -11.60 18.85
CA GLY A 168 11.70 -12.82 18.71
C GLY A 168 10.19 -12.62 18.89
N GLU A 169 9.73 -11.47 19.40
CA GLU A 169 8.30 -11.20 19.59
C GLU A 169 7.69 -10.42 18.43
N MET A 170 8.25 -9.24 18.12
CA MET A 170 7.64 -8.35 17.13
C MET A 170 8.64 -7.54 16.32
N THR A 171 8.41 -7.47 15.02
CA THR A 171 9.15 -6.61 14.08
C THR A 171 8.19 -5.84 13.19
N GLY A 172 8.66 -4.76 12.55
CA GLY A 172 7.83 -4.03 11.58
C GLY A 172 7.40 -4.89 10.39
N HIS A 173 8.20 -5.89 9.99
CA HIS A 173 7.77 -6.90 9.01
C HIS A 173 6.74 -7.87 9.59
N GLY A 174 6.78 -8.11 10.90
CA GLY A 174 5.85 -8.97 11.64
C GLY A 174 4.40 -8.52 11.54
N PHE A 175 4.11 -7.22 11.37
CA PHE A 175 2.74 -6.70 11.18
C PHE A 175 1.99 -7.43 10.06
N ARG A 176 2.69 -7.78 8.98
CA ARG A 176 2.12 -8.47 7.81
C ARG A 176 1.82 -9.93 8.09
N SER A 177 2.70 -10.59 8.83
CA SER A 177 2.48 -11.97 9.26
C SER A 177 1.33 -12.06 10.26
N THR A 178 1.22 -11.10 11.19
CA THR A 178 0.08 -10.94 12.09
C THR A 178 -1.22 -10.79 11.30
N ALA A 179 -1.25 -9.88 10.32
CA ALA A 179 -2.43 -9.64 9.49
C ALA A 179 -2.86 -10.88 8.71
N SER A 180 -1.91 -11.54 8.04
CA SER A 180 -2.17 -12.76 7.27
C SER A 180 -2.80 -13.83 8.16
N THR A 181 -2.25 -14.11 9.35
CA THR A 181 -2.82 -15.10 10.26
C THR A 181 -4.21 -14.70 10.75
N LEU A 182 -4.36 -13.50 11.32
CA LEU A 182 -5.64 -13.07 11.90
C LEU A 182 -6.77 -12.95 10.88
N LEU A 183 -6.48 -12.43 9.69
CA LEU A 183 -7.50 -12.28 8.64
C LEU A 183 -7.97 -13.63 8.11
N ASN A 184 -7.05 -14.60 7.97
CA ASN A 184 -7.42 -15.97 7.60
C ASN A 184 -8.27 -16.64 8.68
N GLU A 185 -7.93 -16.48 9.96
CA GLU A 185 -8.72 -17.00 11.08
C GLU A 185 -10.11 -16.38 11.18
N LEU A 186 -10.24 -15.11 10.77
CA LEU A 186 -11.51 -14.40 10.67
C LEU A 186 -12.35 -14.80 9.44
N GLY A 187 -11.84 -15.69 8.58
CA GLY A 187 -12.56 -16.19 7.41
C GLY A 187 -12.61 -15.21 6.23
N TRP A 188 -11.67 -14.26 6.14
CA TRP A 188 -11.58 -13.38 4.98
C TRP A 188 -11.16 -14.15 3.71
N PRO A 189 -11.63 -13.74 2.52
CA PRO A 189 -11.18 -14.33 1.27
C PRO A 189 -9.66 -14.22 1.13
N GLY A 190 -8.97 -15.35 0.95
CA GLY A 190 -7.51 -15.40 0.83
C GLY A 190 -6.96 -14.48 -0.27
N ASP A 191 -7.65 -14.40 -1.40
CA ASP A 191 -7.27 -13.53 -2.52
C ASP A 191 -7.26 -12.05 -2.12
N ALA A 192 -8.20 -11.62 -1.28
CA ALA A 192 -8.25 -10.24 -0.78
C ALA A 192 -7.07 -9.96 0.18
N ILE A 193 -6.71 -10.92 1.03
CA ILE A 193 -5.57 -10.84 1.95
C ILE A 193 -4.26 -10.75 1.15
N GLU A 194 -4.06 -11.64 0.18
CA GLU A 194 -2.83 -11.67 -0.61
C GLU A 194 -2.69 -10.43 -1.51
N ARG A 195 -3.80 -9.87 -2.01
CA ARG A 195 -3.79 -8.57 -2.73
C ARG A 195 -3.43 -7.40 -1.82
N GLN A 196 -4.00 -7.33 -0.61
CA GLN A 196 -3.63 -6.31 0.39
C GLN A 196 -2.17 -6.42 0.79
N LEU A 197 -1.65 -7.65 0.88
CA LEU A 197 -0.24 -7.90 1.13
C LEU A 197 0.60 -7.80 -0.15
N SER A 198 0.04 -7.45 -1.31
CA SER A 198 0.78 -7.32 -2.58
C SER A 198 1.62 -8.60 -2.89
N HIS A 199 1.05 -9.77 -2.61
CA HIS A 199 1.66 -11.09 -2.84
C HIS A 199 1.16 -11.79 -4.12
N GLY A 200 0.13 -11.29 -4.80
CA GLY A 200 -0.45 -11.90 -6.02
C GLY A 200 -0.63 -10.95 -7.20
N GLU A 201 -0.87 -11.52 -8.39
CA GLU A 201 -1.24 -10.81 -9.62
C GLU A 201 -2.77 -10.64 -9.78
N ARG A 202 -3.11 -9.46 -10.34
CA ARG A 202 -4.24 -9.09 -11.23
C ARG A 202 -5.69 -9.14 -10.76
N ASP A 203 -6.27 -7.94 -10.76
CA ASP A 203 -7.68 -7.50 -10.90
C ASP A 203 -8.19 -6.56 -9.80
N GLU A 204 -8.93 -5.54 -10.27
CA GLU A 204 -9.43 -4.38 -9.54
C GLU A 204 -9.92 -4.74 -8.14
N MET A 205 -9.38 -4.04 -7.16
CA MET A 205 -9.90 -4.12 -5.81
C MET A 205 -11.32 -3.53 -5.82
N PRO A 206 -12.34 -4.22 -5.29
CA PRO A 206 -13.59 -3.55 -4.96
C PRO A 206 -13.24 -2.37 -4.05
N ARG A 207 -13.64 -1.15 -4.44
CA ARG A 207 -13.34 0.13 -3.75
C ARG A 207 -13.71 0.18 -2.26
N ASN A 208 -14.29 -0.89 -1.72
CA ASN A 208 -14.76 -1.00 -0.36
C ASN A 208 -14.23 -2.29 0.32
N CYS A 209 -12.93 -2.59 0.22
CA CYS A 209 -12.35 -3.69 0.98
C CYS A 209 -12.06 -3.23 2.42
N ASP A 210 -13.09 -3.42 3.26
CA ASP A 210 -13.16 -3.18 4.69
C ASP A 210 -12.22 -4.07 5.55
N ILE A 211 -11.18 -4.65 4.95
CA ILE A 211 -10.26 -5.60 5.62
C ILE A 211 -9.59 -4.96 6.84
N VAL A 212 -9.33 -3.64 6.75
CA VAL A 212 -8.78 -2.83 7.85
C VAL A 212 -9.87 -2.43 8.86
N ARG A 213 -11.11 -2.18 8.40
CA ARG A 213 -12.24 -1.84 9.27
C ARG A 213 -12.54 -3.00 10.21
N THR A 214 -12.65 -4.21 9.68
CA THR A 214 -13.02 -5.41 10.45
C THR A 214 -11.88 -5.93 11.33
N ALA A 215 -10.62 -5.93 10.86
CA ALA A 215 -9.49 -6.35 11.69
C ALA A 215 -9.32 -5.45 12.93
N CYS A 216 -9.63 -4.15 12.80
CA CYS A 216 -9.54 -3.21 13.92
C CYS A 216 -10.83 -3.22 14.78
N GLU A 217 -12.01 -3.38 14.19
CA GLU A 217 -13.30 -3.42 14.91
C GLU A 217 -13.52 -4.73 15.69
N VAL A 218 -13.11 -5.89 15.15
CA VAL A 218 -13.36 -7.20 15.79
C VAL A 218 -12.51 -7.42 17.05
N GLU A 219 -11.31 -6.84 17.10
CA GLU A 219 -10.40 -6.94 18.25
C GLU A 219 -10.65 -5.85 19.31
N LEU A 220 -11.03 -4.64 18.89
CA LEU A 220 -11.43 -3.55 19.81
C LEU A 220 -12.84 -3.77 20.42
N SER A 221 -13.69 -4.59 19.79
CA SER A 221 -15.01 -4.94 20.31
C SER A 221 -14.98 -6.07 21.35
N ARG A 222 -13.95 -6.93 21.34
CA ARG A 222 -13.82 -8.08 22.26
C ARG A 222 -13.01 -7.77 23.51
N SER A 223 -12.23 -6.70 23.49
CA SER A 223 -11.55 -6.14 24.67
C SER A 223 -12.45 -5.10 25.37
N ASP A 224 -13.27 -5.58 26.31
CA ASP A 224 -13.96 -4.84 27.38
C ASP A 224 -15.01 -3.77 27.02
N ALA A 225 -16.22 -4.00 27.55
CA ALA A 225 -17.37 -3.09 27.58
C ALA A 225 -17.10 -1.69 28.18
N VAL A 226 -15.93 -1.49 28.80
CA VAL A 226 -15.45 -0.20 29.33
C VAL A 226 -15.08 0.78 28.20
N ILE A 227 -14.69 0.27 27.03
CA ILE A 227 -14.17 1.08 25.92
C ILE A 227 -15.27 1.84 25.16
N ARG A 228 -16.54 1.38 25.21
CA ARG A 228 -17.66 2.08 24.53
C ARG A 228 -17.97 3.46 25.13
N SER A 229 -17.74 3.67 26.42
CA SER A 229 -18.06 4.94 27.10
C SER A 229 -17.01 6.02 26.83
N SER A 230 -15.72 5.66 26.76
CA SER A 230 -14.63 6.64 26.62
C SER A 230 -14.32 7.03 25.17
N LEU A 231 -14.74 6.22 24.18
CA LEU A 231 -14.46 6.48 22.75
C LEU A 231 -15.42 7.47 22.08
N ILE A 232 -16.58 7.75 22.68
CA ILE A 232 -17.51 8.79 22.21
C ILE A 232 -17.29 10.10 23.00
N ALA A 233 -16.77 10.04 24.22
CA ALA A 233 -16.72 11.19 25.14
C ALA A 233 -15.54 12.16 24.93
N SER A 234 -14.55 11.87 24.08
CA SER A 234 -13.36 12.73 23.89
C SER A 234 -13.26 13.42 22.52
N PHE A 235 -14.32 13.38 21.72
CA PHE A 235 -14.38 14.09 20.43
C PHE A 235 -15.72 14.82 20.29
N PRO A 236 -15.78 16.16 20.48
CA PRO A 236 -17.01 16.90 20.23
C PRO A 236 -17.25 16.95 18.72
N PHE A 237 -18.16 16.09 18.25
CA PHE A 237 -18.70 16.13 16.91
C PHE A 237 -19.74 17.25 16.82
N SER A 238 -19.37 18.37 16.20
CA SER A 238 -20.32 19.41 15.78
C SER A 238 -21.16 18.86 14.62
N LYS A 239 -22.46 18.62 14.88
CA LYS A 239 -23.43 18.31 13.84
C LYS A 239 -23.74 19.58 13.04
N ASN A 240 -23.08 19.78 11.91
CA ASN A 240 -23.64 20.59 10.83
C ASN A 240 -23.77 19.72 9.58
N ARG A 241 -25.01 19.35 9.26
CA ARG A 241 -25.38 18.82 7.94
C ARG A 241 -25.42 19.98 6.95
N PRO A 242 -24.91 19.86 5.72
CA PRO A 242 -25.30 20.79 4.67
C PRO A 242 -26.71 20.47 4.18
N GLY A 243 -27.56 21.50 4.10
CA GLY A 243 -28.87 21.45 3.43
C GLY A 243 -28.74 21.42 1.90
N PRO A 244 -29.87 21.29 1.17
CA PRO A 244 -29.85 21.02 -0.26
C PRO A 244 -29.37 22.24 -1.06
N VAL A 245 -28.60 21.95 -2.12
CA VAL A 245 -27.99 22.91 -3.04
C VAL A 245 -29.08 23.69 -3.79
N GLY A 246 -29.08 25.02 -3.61
CA GLY A 246 -29.91 25.95 -4.38
C GLY A 246 -29.36 26.17 -5.79
N THR A 247 -30.25 26.12 -6.77
CA THR A 247 -30.08 26.47 -8.18
C THR A 247 -29.48 27.88 -8.36
N ILE A 248 -28.43 27.99 -9.17
CA ILE A 248 -27.88 29.27 -9.63
C ILE A 248 -28.32 29.46 -11.09
N ALA A 249 -29.09 30.51 -11.34
CA ALA A 249 -29.47 31.01 -12.67
C ALA A 249 -28.34 31.88 -13.27
N PRO A 250 -28.25 32.03 -14.61
CA PRO A 250 -27.12 32.69 -15.26
C PRO A 250 -27.26 34.22 -15.24
N MET A 251 -26.17 34.94 -14.96
CA MET A 251 -26.08 36.39 -15.15
C MET A 251 -25.51 36.72 -16.54
N ALA A 252 -26.18 37.65 -17.18
CA ALA A 252 -25.96 38.16 -18.53
C ALA A 252 -24.70 39.03 -18.68
N SER A 253 -24.18 39.08 -19.90
CA SER A 253 -23.22 40.07 -20.42
C SER A 253 -23.78 41.50 -20.42
N PRO A 254 -22.90 42.50 -20.62
CA PRO A 254 -23.18 43.47 -21.68
C PRO A 254 -22.02 43.69 -22.65
N GLU A 255 -22.40 44.26 -23.79
CA GLU A 255 -21.73 44.40 -25.08
C GLU A 255 -20.59 45.44 -25.13
N GLY A 256 -19.77 45.37 -26.17
CA GLY A 256 -18.87 46.45 -26.62
C GLY A 256 -17.94 46.04 -27.78
N ALA A 257 -18.28 46.47 -29.00
CA ALA A 257 -17.70 46.17 -30.32
C ALA A 257 -16.20 46.57 -30.50
N VAL A 258 -15.41 46.14 -31.52
CA VAL A 258 -15.51 46.42 -32.99
C VAL A 258 -14.38 45.68 -33.78
N ASN A 259 -14.73 45.10 -34.96
CA ASN A 259 -13.99 44.79 -36.23
C ASN A 259 -12.60 44.07 -36.22
N ARG A 260 -12.28 43.10 -37.09
CA ARG A 260 -12.53 42.91 -38.55
C ARG A 260 -12.55 41.42 -38.94
N ALA A 261 -13.34 41.07 -39.96
CA ALA A 261 -13.37 39.77 -40.67
C ALA A 261 -12.44 39.79 -41.92
N PRO A 262 -12.49 38.83 -42.88
CA PRO A 262 -12.91 37.42 -42.89
C PRO A 262 -11.87 36.49 -43.58
N THR A 263 -12.09 35.15 -43.63
CA THR A 263 -11.96 34.32 -44.86
C THR A 263 -12.45 32.86 -44.62
N ALA A 264 -13.44 32.46 -45.44
CA ALA A 264 -13.88 31.12 -45.92
C ALA A 264 -14.36 30.04 -44.89
N LEU A 265 -15.62 29.55 -44.81
CA LEU A 265 -16.57 28.90 -45.77
C LEU A 265 -15.93 27.68 -46.50
N ILE A 266 -16.40 26.42 -46.50
CA ILE A 266 -17.73 25.76 -46.41
C ILE A 266 -17.57 24.22 -46.15
N PRO A 267 -18.64 23.46 -45.80
CA PRO A 267 -18.65 22.09 -45.21
C PRO A 267 -19.34 21.00 -46.08
N MET A 268 -19.71 19.86 -45.44
CA MET A 268 -20.64 18.75 -45.83
C MET A 268 -20.03 17.58 -46.64
N ALA A 269 -20.45 16.31 -46.57
CA ALA A 269 -21.62 15.56 -46.06
C ALA A 269 -21.14 14.11 -45.72
N ASP A 270 -21.65 13.38 -44.71
CA ASP A 270 -22.88 12.56 -44.66
C ASP A 270 -23.03 11.52 -45.81
N VAL A 271 -23.18 10.23 -45.45
CA VAL A 271 -23.99 9.16 -46.10
C VAL A 271 -23.79 7.80 -45.37
N ALA A 272 -24.75 7.51 -44.50
CA ALA A 272 -25.54 6.30 -44.33
C ALA A 272 -25.22 4.96 -45.08
N SER A 273 -25.14 3.88 -44.27
CA SER A 273 -26.09 2.71 -44.23
C SER A 273 -25.91 1.45 -45.12
N LYS A 274 -26.18 0.29 -44.45
CA LYS A 274 -26.67 -1.04 -44.92
C LYS A 274 -25.64 -1.98 -45.60
N HIS A 275 -25.63 -3.31 -45.47
CA HIS A 275 -26.54 -4.39 -45.01
C HIS A 275 -25.66 -5.59 -44.54
N LEU A 276 -25.99 -6.31 -43.46
CA LEU A 276 -26.81 -7.54 -43.33
C LEU A 276 -26.26 -8.83 -44.00
N ASP A 277 -25.99 -9.82 -43.13
CA ASP A 277 -26.04 -11.30 -43.24
C ASP A 277 -25.64 -12.03 -44.53
N SER A 278 -24.78 -13.05 -44.37
CA SER A 278 -25.24 -14.46 -44.40
C SER A 278 -24.10 -15.49 -44.26
N GLN A 279 -24.52 -16.67 -43.81
CA GLN A 279 -23.80 -17.87 -43.39
C GLN A 279 -22.94 -18.54 -44.48
N THR A 280 -22.04 -19.46 -44.05
CA THR A 280 -22.04 -20.94 -44.33
C THR A 280 -20.64 -21.51 -44.65
N GLY A 281 -20.33 -22.70 -44.08
CA GLY A 281 -19.39 -23.70 -44.65
C GLY A 281 -18.05 -23.84 -43.90
N ALA A 282 -17.89 -24.70 -42.90
CA ALA A 282 -17.72 -26.16 -42.96
C ALA A 282 -16.36 -26.68 -43.50
N ILE A 283 -15.53 -27.14 -42.56
CA ILE A 283 -14.76 -28.41 -42.50
C ILE A 283 -13.91 -28.80 -43.73
N TRP A 284 -12.58 -28.95 -43.56
CA TRP A 284 -11.77 -30.03 -44.19
C TRP A 284 -10.38 -30.18 -43.51
N LEU A 285 -10.08 -31.43 -43.11
CA LEU A 285 -8.78 -32.10 -42.91
C LEU A 285 -8.84 -33.32 -43.88
N PRO A 286 -7.77 -34.05 -44.29
CA PRO A 286 -6.38 -34.17 -43.78
C PRO A 286 -5.38 -34.24 -44.99
N PRO A 287 -4.36 -35.13 -45.16
CA PRO A 287 -4.05 -36.45 -44.55
C PRO A 287 -3.05 -36.43 -43.38
#